data_AF-A0A3N7J3H9-F1
#
_entry.id   AF-A0A3N7J3H9-F1
#
_cell.length_a   1.000
_cell.length_b   1.000
_cell.length_c   1.000
_cell.angle_alpha   90.00
_cell.angle_beta   90.00
_cell.angle_gamma   90.00
#
_symmetry.space_group_name_H-M   'P 1'
#
loop_
_entity.id
_entity.type
_entity.pdbx_description
1 polymer ?
#
loop_
_entity_poly.entity_id
_entity_poly.type
_entity_poly.pdbx_seq_one_letter_code
_entity_poly.pdbx_strand_id
1 'polypeptide(L)'
;MDRYDGKPFLRLLDSYVLDAIGQLTDEQREGLAVVEPKLNALYNSQGSWQEIVRTQMDLPPSFPDRIRKVWEGFLGAAKAQGLSVDPHEFVERFVDENFLEVRS
;
A
#
# COMPACT_ATOMS: atom_id res chain seq x y z
N MET A 1 -7.20 -3.48 18.96
CA MET A 1 -7.83 -2.31 18.30
C MET A 1 -7.42 -2.39 16.86
N ASP A 2 -8.26 -3.06 16.06
CA ASP A 2 -8.00 -3.32 14.65
C ASP A 2 -7.96 -1.99 13.90
N ARG A 3 -6.76 -1.54 13.52
CA ARG A 3 -6.53 -0.37 12.63
C ARG A 3 -7.37 -0.47 11.33
N TYR A 4 -7.80 -1.69 11.00
CA TYR A 4 -8.59 -2.05 9.82
C TYR A 4 -10.10 -2.13 10.06
N ASP A 5 -10.59 -1.93 11.29
CA ASP A 5 -12.03 -2.01 11.60
C ASP A 5 -12.78 -0.89 10.86
N GLY A 6 -13.66 -1.27 9.93
CA GLY A 6 -14.41 -0.33 9.10
C GLY A 6 -13.60 0.38 8.00
N LYS A 7 -12.31 0.07 7.82
CA LYS A 7 -11.42 0.75 6.84
C LYS A 7 -10.81 -0.22 5.82
N PRO A 8 -11.62 -0.86 4.95
CA PRO A 8 -11.12 -1.78 3.94
C PRO A 8 -10.15 -1.11 2.95
N PHE A 9 -10.29 0.21 2.76
CA PHE A 9 -9.42 0.98 1.88
C PHE A 9 -8.00 1.13 2.43
N LEU A 10 -7.83 1.28 3.76
CA LEU A 10 -6.51 1.40 4.37
C LEU A 10 -5.71 0.11 4.20
N ARG A 11 -6.36 -1.06 4.34
CA ARG A 11 -5.73 -2.35 4.03
C ARG A 11 -5.31 -2.46 2.57
N LEU A 12 -6.14 -1.94 1.65
CA LEU A 12 -5.84 -1.95 0.22
C LEU A 12 -4.62 -1.06 -0.10
N LEU A 13 -4.50 0.07 0.58
CA LEU A 13 -3.38 0.99 0.48
C LEU A 13 -2.09 0.37 1.03
N ASP A 14 -2.16 -0.33 2.16
CA ASP A 14 -1.00 -1.07 2.68
C ASP A 14 -0.53 -2.13 1.67
N SER A 15 -1.46 -2.88 1.09
CA SER A 15 -1.16 -3.83 0.02
C SER A 15 -0.57 -3.15 -1.22
N TYR A 16 -1.03 -1.94 -1.58
CA TYR A 16 -0.50 -1.16 -2.69
C TYR A 16 0.98 -0.78 -2.48
N VAL A 17 1.31 -0.33 -1.26
CA VAL A 17 2.70 0.02 -0.90
C VAL A 17 3.57 -1.23 -0.88
N LEU A 18 3.08 -2.34 -0.29
CA LEU A 18 3.77 -3.64 -0.31
C LEU A 18 4.03 -4.16 -1.73
N ASP A 19 3.07 -4.01 -2.65
CA ASP A 19 3.25 -4.39 -4.05
C ASP A 19 4.31 -3.53 -4.74
N ALA A 20 4.31 -2.23 -4.47
CA ALA A 20 5.29 -1.30 -5.02
C ALA A 20 6.73 -1.65 -4.62
N ILE A 21 6.95 -2.09 -3.38
CA ILE A 21 8.26 -2.53 -2.86
C ILE A 21 8.55 -4.02 -3.10
N GLY A 22 7.64 -4.76 -3.75
CA GLY A 22 7.80 -6.19 -4.02
C GLY A 22 7.74 -7.09 -2.78
N GLN A 23 7.10 -6.63 -1.71
CA GLN A 23 6.91 -7.37 -0.46
C GLN A 23 5.50 -7.96 -0.31
N LEU A 24 4.64 -7.77 -1.32
CA LEU A 24 3.32 -8.41 -1.36
C LEU A 24 3.46 -9.91 -1.66
N THR A 25 2.93 -10.75 -0.78
CA THR A 25 2.96 -12.21 -0.95
C THR A 25 1.93 -12.66 -1.99
N ASP A 26 2.15 -13.85 -2.57
CA ASP A 26 1.21 -14.44 -3.52
C ASP A 26 -0.17 -14.65 -2.89
N GLU A 27 -0.25 -15.11 -1.64
CA GLU A 27 -1.50 -15.26 -0.90
C GLU A 27 -2.28 -13.93 -0.79
N GLN A 28 -1.57 -12.82 -0.55
CA GLN A 28 -2.20 -11.50 -0.51
C GLN A 28 -2.69 -11.06 -1.88
N ARG A 29 -1.92 -11.30 -2.95
CA ARG A 29 -2.34 -11.02 -4.33
C ARG A 29 -3.57 -11.81 -4.72
N GLU A 30 -3.61 -13.10 -4.41
CA GLU A 30 -4.75 -13.96 -4.69
C GLU A 30 -6.01 -13.50 -3.94
N GLY A 31 -5.87 -13.16 -2.65
CA GLY A 31 -6.95 -12.58 -1.86
C GLY A 31 -7.49 -11.28 -2.45
N LEU A 32 -6.60 -10.40 -2.93
CA LEU A 32 -6.94 -9.13 -3.58
C LEU A 32 -7.65 -9.35 -4.92
N ALA A 33 -7.20 -10.32 -5.73
CA ALA A 33 -7.84 -10.67 -6.99
C ALA A 33 -9.29 -11.16 -6.80
N VAL A 34 -9.56 -11.89 -5.71
CA VAL A 34 -10.92 -12.33 -5.38
C VAL A 34 -11.84 -11.17 -4.98
N VAL A 35 -11.29 -10.12 -4.35
CA VAL A 35 -12.07 -8.93 -3.95
C VAL A 35 -12.06 -7.82 -4.99
N GLU A 36 -11.18 -7.86 -5.99
CA GLU A 36 -11.11 -6.92 -7.11
C GLU A 36 -12.47 -6.65 -7.79
N PRO A 37 -13.31 -7.65 -8.13
CA PRO A 37 -14.63 -7.37 -8.70
C PRO A 37 -15.56 -6.62 -7.73
N LYS A 38 -15.45 -6.87 -6.41
CA LYS A 38 -16.21 -6.14 -5.40
C LYS A 38 -15.73 -4.70 -5.26
N LEU A 39 -14.41 -4.48 -5.35
CA LEU A 39 -13.81 -3.14 -5.32
C LEU A 39 -14.23 -2.33 -6.55
N ASN A 40 -14.18 -2.92 -7.75
CA ASN A 40 -14.67 -2.28 -8.97
C ASN A 40 -16.13 -1.85 -8.84
N ALA A 41 -17.00 -2.72 -8.29
CA ALA A 41 -18.40 -2.38 -8.04
C ALA A 41 -18.58 -1.29 -6.96
N LEU A 42 -17.80 -1.33 -5.87
CA LEU A 42 -17.89 -0.37 -4.77
C LEU A 42 -17.44 1.03 -5.17
N TYR A 43 -16.34 1.12 -5.91
CA TYR A 43 -15.73 2.38 -6.34
C TYR A 43 -16.15 2.82 -7.74
N ASN A 44 -17.06 2.07 -8.38
CA ASN A 44 -17.52 2.27 -9.75
C ASN A 44 -16.36 2.50 -10.75
N SER A 45 -15.27 1.77 -10.54
CA SER A 45 -14.06 1.82 -11.35
C SER A 45 -14.02 0.61 -12.27
N GLN A 46 -13.18 0.69 -13.31
CA GLN A 46 -12.83 -0.45 -14.16
C GLN A 46 -11.32 -0.55 -14.21
N GLY A 47 -10.77 -1.69 -13.80
CA GLY A 47 -9.34 -1.96 -13.84
C GLY A 47 -8.87 -2.82 -12.67
N SER A 48 -7.56 -2.96 -12.57
CA SER A 48 -6.94 -3.66 -11.44
C SER A 48 -7.10 -2.84 -10.16
N TRP A 49 -7.13 -3.50 -9.01
CA TRP A 49 -7.26 -2.82 -7.72
C TRP A 49 -6.20 -1.72 -7.50
N GLN A 50 -5.00 -1.83 -8.09
CA GLN A 50 -3.98 -0.78 -8.07
C GLN A 50 -4.44 0.51 -8.77
N GLU A 51 -5.15 0.40 -9.89
CA GLU A 51 -5.69 1.57 -10.60
C GLU A 51 -6.82 2.22 -9.81
N ILE A 52 -7.63 1.42 -9.11
CA ILE A 52 -8.67 1.92 -8.21
C ILE A 52 -8.02 2.76 -7.10
N VAL A 53 -7.01 2.24 -6.41
CA VAL A 53 -6.29 2.98 -5.35
C VAL A 53 -5.72 4.27 -5.89
N ARG A 54 -5.06 4.22 -7.04
CA ARG A 54 -4.46 5.41 -7.65
C ARG A 54 -5.50 6.45 -8.01
N THR A 55 -6.62 6.05 -8.59
CA THR A 55 -7.68 6.97 -9.00
C THR A 55 -8.37 7.58 -7.78
N GLN A 56 -8.67 6.77 -6.75
CA GLN A 56 -9.32 7.23 -5.53
C GLN A 56 -8.44 8.20 -4.73
N MET A 57 -7.12 7.99 -4.75
CA MET A 57 -6.15 8.81 -4.01
C MET A 57 -5.49 9.90 -4.86
N ASP A 58 -5.94 10.07 -6.11
CA ASP A 58 -5.34 10.96 -7.12
C ASP A 58 -3.81 10.79 -7.23
N LEU A 59 -3.32 9.55 -7.14
CA LEU A 59 -1.90 9.25 -7.10
C LEU A 59 -1.28 9.26 -8.50
N PRO A 60 -0.12 9.91 -8.67
CA PRO A 60 0.56 9.94 -9.95
C PRO A 60 1.05 8.54 -10.36
N PRO A 61 1.20 8.27 -11.68
CA PRO A 61 1.71 6.99 -12.17
C PRO A 61 3.13 6.66 -11.70
N SER A 62 3.92 7.67 -11.36
CA SER A 62 5.26 7.54 -10.79
C SER A 62 5.27 7.33 -9.27
N PHE A 63 4.11 7.22 -8.62
CA PHE A 63 4.05 7.02 -7.18
C PHE A 63 4.67 5.70 -6.70
N PRO A 64 4.48 4.54 -7.38
CA PRO A 64 5.21 3.31 -7.08
C PRO A 64 6.73 3.49 -7.11
N ASP A 65 7.26 4.21 -8.11
CA ASP A 65 8.70 4.50 -8.20
C ASP A 65 9.18 5.38 -7.06
N ARG A 66 8.34 6.32 -6.59
CA ARG A 66 8.64 7.11 -5.38
C ARG A 66 8.73 6.21 -4.15
N ILE A 67 7.76 5.31 -3.96
CA ILE A 67 7.75 4.37 -2.83
C ILE A 67 9.04 3.53 -2.85
N ARG A 68 9.41 2.96 -3.99
CA ARG A 68 10.65 2.18 -4.17
C ARG A 68 11.88 2.97 -3.77
N LYS A 69 12.01 4.22 -4.23
CA LYS A 69 13.14 5.08 -3.86
C LYS A 69 13.24 5.34 -2.35
N VAL A 70 12.10 5.57 -1.68
CA VAL A 70 12.08 5.76 -0.22
C VAL A 70 12.46 4.46 0.49
N TRP A 71 11.95 3.33 0.02
CA TRP A 71 12.28 2.00 0.54
C TRP A 71 13.77 1.66 0.41
N GLU A 72 14.38 1.92 -0.76
CA GLU A 72 15.81 1.72 -0.97
C GLU A 72 16.66 2.57 0.00
N GLY A 73 16.26 3.83 0.22
CA GLY A 73 16.89 4.69 1.22
C GLY A 73 16.72 4.19 2.65
N PHE A 74 15.52 3.69 2.98
CA PHE A 74 15.21 3.10 4.29
C PHE A 74 16.07 1.85 4.56
N LEU A 75 16.17 0.95 3.58
CA LEU A 75 17.03 -0.23 3.63
C LEU A 75 18.51 0.16 3.83
N GLY A 76 18.99 1.17 3.09
CA GLY A 76 20.35 1.67 3.22
C GLY A 76 20.65 2.22 4.62
N ALA A 77 19.73 3.04 5.16
CA ALA A 77 19.85 3.63 6.49
C ALA A 77 19.78 2.60 7.62
N ALA A 78 18.89 1.61 7.51
CA ALA A 78 18.76 0.54 8.49
C ALA A 78 19.98 -0.40 8.45
N LYS A 79 20.46 -0.74 7.25
CA LYS A 79 21.69 -1.53 7.07
C LYS A 79 22.91 -0.83 7.69
N ALA A 80 23.02 0.50 7.55
CA ALA A 80 24.09 1.27 8.18
C ALA A 80 24.03 1.27 9.72
N GLN A 81 22.83 1.12 10.28
CA GLN A 81 22.59 1.04 11.72
C GLN A 81 22.58 -0.40 12.27
N GLY A 82 22.69 -1.41 11.41
CA GLY A 82 22.57 -2.81 11.79
C GLY A 82 21.16 -3.20 12.25
N LEU A 83 20.14 -2.46 11.83
CA LEU A 83 18.74 -2.72 12.18
C LEU A 83 18.08 -3.64 11.15
N SER A 84 17.23 -4.55 11.64
CA SER A 84 16.33 -5.31 10.78
C SER A 84 15.21 -4.39 10.27
N VAL A 85 14.94 -4.48 8.96
CA VAL A 85 13.86 -3.73 8.34
C VAL A 85 12.62 -4.60 8.28
N ASP A 86 11.53 -4.08 8.83
CA ASP A 86 10.21 -4.68 8.69
C ASP A 86 9.42 -3.94 7.58
N PRO A 87 9.02 -4.64 6.50
CA PRO A 87 8.23 -4.05 5.42
C PRO A 87 6.87 -3.50 5.88
N HIS A 88 6.23 -4.16 6.86
CA HIS A 88 4.94 -3.71 7.37
C HIS A 88 5.11 -2.42 8.18
N GLU A 89 6.15 -2.31 9.01
CA GLU A 89 6.42 -1.06 9.73
C GLU A 89 6.66 0.11 8.75
N PHE A 90 7.42 -0.13 7.68
CA PHE A 90 7.64 0.87 6.63
C PHE A 90 6.33 1.30 5.99
N VAL A 91 5.48 0.34 5.60
CA VAL A 91 4.18 0.59 4.98
C VAL A 91 3.27 1.38 5.91
N GLU A 92 3.15 0.95 7.17
CA GLU A 92 2.32 1.62 8.16
C GLU A 92 2.76 3.07 8.34
N ARG A 93 4.06 3.33 8.50
CA ARG A 93 4.61 4.69 8.62
C ARG A 93 4.42 5.51 7.35
N PHE A 94 4.71 4.93 6.20
CA PHE A 94 4.55 5.60 4.92
C PHE A 94 3.09 6.00 4.70
N VAL A 95 2.16 5.11 5.00
CA VAL A 95 0.73 5.36 4.88
C VAL A 95 0.28 6.41 5.89
N ASP A 96 0.76 6.34 7.13
CA ASP A 96 0.44 7.33 8.16
C ASP A 96 0.93 8.73 7.77
N GLU A 97 2.14 8.86 7.22
CA GLU A 97 2.73 10.14 6.84
C GLU A 97 2.11 10.74 5.56
N ASN A 98 1.75 9.91 4.59
CA ASN A 98 1.28 10.38 3.27
C ASN A 98 -0.25 10.46 3.18
N PHE A 99 -1.00 9.75 4.02
CA PHE A 99 -2.45 9.58 3.89
C PHE A 99 -3.21 9.81 5.20
N LEU A 100 -2.87 10.90 5.89
CA LEU A 100 -3.51 11.35 7.12
C LEU A 100 -5.04 11.51 6.99
N GLU A 101 -5.52 11.92 5.82
CA GLU A 101 -6.95 12.14 5.55
C GLU A 101 -7.77 10.85 5.59
N VAL A 102 -7.19 9.70 5.19
CA VAL A 102 -7.86 8.37 5.23
C VAL A 102 -8.11 7.91 6.67
N ARG A 103 -7.44 8.52 7.67
CA ARG A 103 -7.66 8.22 9.08
C ARG A 103 -8.87 8.97 9.68
N SER A 104 -9.31 10.06 9.05
CA SER A 104 -10.27 11.02 9.62
C SER A 104 -11.72 10.56 9.54
#